data_AF-A0A965HVD8-F1
#
_entry.id   AF-A0A965HVD8-F1
#
_cell.length_a   1.000
_cell.length_b   1.000
_cell.length_c   1.000
_cell.angle_alpha   90.00
_cell.angle_beta   90.00
_cell.angle_gamma   90.00
#
_symmetry.space_group_name_H-M   'P 1'
#
loop_
_entity.id
_entity.type
_entity.pdbx_description
1 polymer ?
#
loop_
_entity_poly.entity_id
_entity_poly.type
_entity_poly.pdbx_seq_one_letter_code
_entity_poly.pdbx_strand_id
1 'polypeptide(L)' 'AHSGGLDVVADRCVKIEHGRLLGGLGLFGVTTNVISAKRPKWLVY' A
#
# COMPACT_ATOMS: atom_id res chain seq x y z
N ALA A 1 -2.52 21.80 -10.37
CA ALA A 1 -2.23 20.51 -11.01
C ALA A 1 -3.21 20.33 -12.16
N HIS A 2 -2.80 20.72 -13.36
CA HIS A 2 -3.35 20.44 -14.70
C HIS A 2 -2.95 21.62 -15.61
N SER A 3 -1.66 21.71 -15.91
CA SER A 3 -1.10 22.70 -16.85
C SER A 3 -0.27 22.01 -17.95
N GLY A 4 -0.20 20.67 -17.94
CA GLY A 4 0.67 19.87 -18.82
C GLY A 4 0.01 18.63 -19.41
N GLY A 5 -1.32 18.53 -19.42
CA GLY A 5 -2.06 17.42 -20.06
C GLY A 5 -1.90 16.04 -19.39
N LEU A 6 -1.27 15.95 -18.22
CA LEU A 6 -1.08 14.70 -17.48
C LEU A 6 -2.16 14.53 -16.41
N ASP A 7 -2.59 13.29 -16.23
CA ASP A 7 -3.38 12.88 -15.07
C ASP A 7 -2.47 12.72 -13.85
N VAL A 8 -2.82 13.41 -12.76
CA VAL A 8 -2.02 13.43 -11.54
C VAL A 8 -2.85 12.89 -10.38
N VAL A 9 -2.31 11.88 -9.70
CA VAL A 9 -2.86 11.39 -8.44
C VAL A 9 -1.98 11.92 -7.30
N ALA A 10 -2.59 12.70 -6.42
CA ALA A 10 -1.97 13.21 -5.20
C ALA A 10 -2.74 12.71 -3.97
N ASP A 11 -2.10 12.79 -2.79
CA ASP A 11 -2.68 12.37 -1.50
C ASP A 11 -3.20 10.92 -1.46
N ARG A 12 -2.57 10.04 -2.24
CA ARG A 12 -2.85 8.59 -2.24
C ARG A 12 -1.55 7.81 -2.25
N CYS A 13 -1.49 6.74 -1.48
CA CYS A 13 -0.36 5.82 -1.50
C CYS A 13 -0.62 4.71 -2.52
N VAL A 14 0.27 4.57 -3.50
CA VAL A 14 0.16 3.57 -4.57
C VAL A 14 0.03 2.14 -4.01
N LYS A 15 0.76 1.82 -2.93
CA LYS A 15 0.72 0.48 -2.33
C LYS A 15 -0.63 0.17 -1.69
N ILE A 16 -1.25 1.16 -1.06
CA ILE A 16 -2.59 1.01 -0.46
C ILE A 16 -3.64 0.90 -1.57
N GLU A 17 -3.54 1.73 -2.62
CA GLU A 17 -4.47 1.65 -3.75
C GLU A 17 -4.36 0.33 -4.51
N HIS A 18 -3.15 -0.18 -4.70
CA HIS A 18 -2.94 -1.50 -5.28
C HIS A 18 -3.65 -2.57 -4.46
N GLY A 19 -3.44 -2.59 -3.14
CA GLY A 19 -4.10 -3.55 -2.25
C GLY A 19 -5.63 -3.40 -2.25
N ARG A 20 -6.14 -2.17 -2.34
CA ARG A 20 -7.59 -1.89 -2.36
C ARG A 20 -8.25 -2.34 -3.67
N LEU A 21 -7.60 -2.10 -4.81
CA LEU A 21 -8.16 -2.36 -6.14
C LEU A 21 -7.91 -3.79 -6.63
N LEU A 22 -6.77 -4.36 -6.30
CA LEU A 22 -6.31 -5.65 -6.80
C LEU A 22 -6.22 -6.73 -5.70
N GLY A 23 -6.62 -6.38 -4.47
CA GLY A 23 -6.55 -7.26 -3.32
C GLY A 23 -5.16 -7.29 -2.69
N GLY A 24 -5.06 -7.93 -1.51
CA GLY A 24 -3.79 -8.08 -0.80
C GLY A 24 -3.57 -7.10 0.37
N LEU A 25 -4.56 -6.32 0.80
CA LEU A 25 -4.44 -5.52 2.05
C LEU A 25 -4.23 -6.39 3.31
N GLY A 26 -4.67 -7.65 3.29
CA GLY A 26 -4.36 -8.60 4.36
C GLY A 26 -2.90 -9.07 4.36
N LEU A 27 -2.19 -8.92 3.25
CA LEU A 27 -0.80 -9.32 3.11
C LEU A 27 0.09 -8.27 3.80
N PHE A 28 1.05 -8.73 4.61
CA PHE A 28 1.93 -7.88 5.43
C PHE A 28 1.23 -7.06 6.52
N GLY A 29 -0.01 -7.39 6.89
CA GLY A 29 -0.64 -6.92 8.12
C GLY A 29 -1.28 -5.53 8.08
N VAL A 30 -1.55 -4.96 6.89
CA VAL A 30 -2.12 -3.60 6.76
C VAL A 30 -3.50 -3.48 7.42
N THR A 31 -4.32 -4.52 7.39
CA THR A 31 -5.66 -4.55 8.03
C THR A 31 -5.63 -4.91 9.52
N THR A 32 -4.47 -5.21 10.10
CA THR A 32 -4.38 -5.66 11.50
C THR A 32 -4.44 -4.51 12.51
N ASN A 33 -4.29 -3.26 12.06
CA ASN A 33 -4.12 -2.08 12.92
C ASN A 33 -2.93 -2.17 13.88
N VAL A 34 -1.96 -3.06 13.61
CA VAL A 34 -0.72 -3.20 14.37
C VAL A 34 0.42 -2.55 13.59
N ILE A 35 1.08 -1.57 14.21
CA ILE A 35 2.31 -0.97 13.67
C ILE A 35 3.50 -1.65 14.34
N SER A 36 4.37 -2.29 13.55
CA SER A 36 5.53 -3.03 14.05
C SER A 36 6.70 -2.91 13.08
N ALA A 37 7.91 -2.74 13.62
CA ALA A 37 9.16 -2.84 12.87
C ALA A 37 9.75 -4.26 12.86
N LYS A 38 9.12 -5.22 13.56
CA LYS A 38 9.60 -6.61 13.63
C LYS A 38 9.37 -7.32 12.31
N ARG A 39 10.38 -8.04 11.81
CA ARG A 39 10.25 -8.84 10.59
C ARG A 39 9.36 -10.06 10.81
N PRO A 40 8.44 -10.38 9.88
CA PRO A 40 7.63 -11.58 9.96
C PRO A 40 8.50 -12.84 9.84
N LYS A 41 8.28 -13.82 10.73
CA LYS A 41 9.04 -15.09 10.74
C LYS A 41 8.68 -16.05 9.60
N TRP A 42 7.59 -15.79 8.89
CA TRP A 42 7.12 -16.61 7.77
C TRP A 42 7.75 -16.21 6.42
N LEU A 43 8.47 -15.08 6.38
CA LEU A 43 9.23 -14.71 5.20
C LEU A 43 10.54 -15.51 5.21
N VAL A 44 10.73 -16.38 4.22
CA VAL A 44 11.83 -17.37 4.18
C VAL A 44 13.17 -16.76 3.73
N TYR A 45 13.25 -15.45 3.55
CA TYR A 45 14.50 -14.79 3.16
C TYR A 45 15.46 -14.62 4.35
#